data_AF-A0A1F3C2T3-F1
#
_entry.id   AF-A0A1F3C2T3-F1
#
_cell.length_a   1.000
_cell.length_b   1.000
_cell.length_c   1.000
_cell.angle_alpha   90.00
_cell.angle_beta   90.00
_cell.angle_gamma   90.00
#
_symmetry.space_group_name_H-M   'P 1'
#
loop_
_entity.id
_entity.type
_entity.pdbx_description
1 polymer ?
#
loop_
_entity_poly.entity_id
_entity_poly.type
_entity_poly.pdbx_seq_one_letter_code
_entity_poly.pdbx_strand_id
1 'polypeptide(L)'
;MSQELYDVEDVEALIRRGNGLLLAGDESLLRRLPRGKWIAGTIPYFMTEAGGLVNRQRIFVNELPDGLKCVGIRRYGEDDIARVYSDLPAGGFGVMIAPASSRVHLSFALNAPTYERFAIRPLIGWISGVHLSELGKATPKVFDGTSAEALDQQAVVMHFSVPSGSVAELGILNIFQEGEGPVITFPANGFAATDVEIDGRPRNLAQFIHETGLDTRLPLVADYCGANINVSFQAVDQKKGEVQFYAPVFEGVRYRHAQPVADYVAEFDSNLPKGIDRIAFSCNCILNYLHSGLEGRKTGGIVGPITFGEIAYQLLNQTMAYLTIESARAR
;
A
#
# COMPACT_ATOMS: atom_id res chain seq x y z
N MET A 1 -11.94 23.35 4.43
CA MET A 1 -10.51 23.10 4.22
C MET A 1 -10.08 22.21 5.36
N SER A 2 -10.07 20.90 5.13
CA SER A 2 -9.56 19.94 6.09
C SER A 2 -8.05 20.04 6.00
N GLN A 3 -7.38 20.53 7.04
CA GLN A 3 -5.92 20.43 7.12
C GLN A 3 -5.60 18.94 7.31
N GLU A 4 -4.77 18.32 6.47
CA GLU A 4 -4.41 16.90 6.61
C GLU A 4 -3.12 16.73 7.43
N LEU A 5 -2.26 17.75 7.44
CA LEU A 5 -0.96 17.76 8.13
C LEU A 5 -1.00 18.60 9.40
N TYR A 6 -0.74 17.96 10.53
CA TYR A 6 -0.84 18.54 11.86
C TYR A 6 0.51 18.55 12.57
N ASP A 7 0.73 19.55 13.42
CA ASP A 7 1.83 19.52 14.38
C ASP A 7 1.49 18.52 15.52
N VAL A 8 2.48 18.07 16.28
CA VAL A 8 2.30 17.00 17.28
C VAL A 8 1.21 17.36 18.29
N GLU A 9 1.22 18.60 18.77
CA GLU A 9 0.32 19.12 19.80
C GLU A 9 -1.16 19.08 19.36
N ASP A 10 -1.42 19.30 18.06
CA ASP A 10 -2.77 19.20 17.49
C ASP A 10 -3.22 17.73 17.41
N VAL A 11 -2.33 16.82 17.00
CA VAL A 11 -2.62 15.38 16.97
C VAL A 11 -2.91 14.87 18.39
N GLU A 12 -2.19 15.34 19.41
CA GLU A 12 -2.51 14.99 20.80
C GLU A 12 -3.93 15.45 21.19
N ALA A 13 -4.35 16.63 20.75
CA ALA A 13 -5.69 17.12 21.00
C ALA A 13 -6.75 16.25 20.31
N LEU A 14 -6.48 15.78 19.08
CA LEU A 14 -7.34 14.81 18.38
C LEU A 14 -7.40 13.47 19.11
N ILE A 15 -6.26 12.95 19.59
CA ILE A 15 -6.20 11.71 20.39
C ILE A 15 -7.07 11.82 21.64
N ARG A 16 -7.03 12.97 22.33
CA ARG A 16 -7.85 13.23 23.53
C ARG A 16 -9.36 13.26 23.25
N ARG A 17 -9.79 13.50 22.01
CA ARG A 17 -11.21 13.43 21.61
C ARG A 17 -11.73 11.98 21.53
N GLY A 18 -10.84 10.98 21.48
CA GLY A 18 -11.19 9.56 21.60
C GLY A 18 -11.62 8.86 20.31
N ASN A 19 -11.58 9.56 19.17
CA ASN A 19 -11.83 8.98 17.84
C ASN A 19 -10.66 8.07 17.41
N GLY A 20 -10.95 7.11 16.52
CA GLY A 20 -9.94 6.26 15.91
C GLY A 20 -9.14 7.05 14.86
N LEU A 21 -7.83 7.18 15.02
CA LEU A 21 -6.98 7.91 14.08
C LEU A 21 -6.04 6.99 13.32
N LEU A 22 -5.92 7.23 12.01
CA LEU A 22 -4.91 6.62 11.16
C LEU A 22 -3.85 7.68 10.85
N LEU A 23 -2.61 7.42 11.24
CA LEU A 23 -1.55 8.43 11.22
C LEU A 23 -0.39 8.01 10.32
N ALA A 24 0.26 8.98 9.70
CA ALA A 24 1.46 8.77 8.91
C ALA A 24 2.45 9.93 9.14
N GLY A 25 3.73 9.64 9.35
CA GLY A 25 4.70 10.69 9.69
C GLY A 25 6.11 10.21 9.94
N ASP A 26 7.01 11.12 10.27
CA ASP A 26 8.37 10.80 10.70
C ASP A 26 8.38 10.11 12.06
N GLU A 27 9.29 9.15 12.26
CA GLU A 27 9.41 8.38 13.50
C GLU A 27 9.59 9.29 14.73
N SER A 28 10.37 10.37 14.60
CA SER A 28 10.64 11.30 15.69
C SER A 28 9.39 12.01 16.21
N LEU A 29 8.40 12.25 15.34
CA LEU A 29 7.12 12.87 15.69
C LEU A 29 6.17 11.83 16.30
N LEU A 30 6.04 10.67 15.67
CA LEU A 30 5.11 9.62 16.11
C LEU A 30 5.45 9.10 17.52
N ARG A 31 6.74 9.05 17.88
CA ARG A 31 7.20 8.67 19.24
C ARG A 31 6.74 9.63 20.34
N ARG A 32 6.39 10.87 20.01
CA ARG A 32 5.95 11.88 20.98
C ARG A 32 4.48 11.75 21.35
N LEU A 33 3.70 11.02 20.55
CA LEU A 33 2.25 10.93 20.73
C LEU A 33 1.89 10.14 22.00
N PRO A 34 0.89 10.59 22.78
CA PRO A 34 0.41 9.86 23.94
C PRO A 34 -0.37 8.61 23.52
N ARG A 35 -0.58 7.71 24.49
CA ARG A 35 -1.46 6.57 24.29
C ARG A 35 -2.87 7.00 23.91
N GLY A 36 -3.49 6.23 23.02
CA GLY A 36 -4.83 6.49 22.53
C GLY A 36 -5.30 5.47 21.51
N LYS A 37 -6.39 5.77 20.84
CA LYS A 37 -6.98 4.90 19.81
C LYS A 37 -6.47 5.30 18.44
N TRP A 38 -5.22 4.96 18.15
CA TRP A 38 -4.60 5.30 16.87
C TRP A 38 -3.63 4.22 16.42
N ILE A 39 -3.40 4.13 15.12
CA ILE A 39 -2.29 3.36 14.53
C ILE A 39 -1.50 4.28 13.63
N ALA A 40 -0.19 4.07 13.51
CA ALA A 40 0.63 4.88 12.63
C ALA A 40 1.65 4.07 11.83
N GLY A 41 2.04 4.59 10.67
CA GLY A 41 3.14 4.08 9.88
C GLY A 41 4.16 5.19 9.62
N THR A 42 5.45 4.87 9.73
CA THR A 42 6.49 5.83 9.34
C THR A 42 6.43 6.07 7.84
N ILE A 43 6.37 7.33 7.42
CA ILE A 43 6.50 7.76 6.02
C ILE A 43 6.54 9.29 5.96
N PRO A 44 7.45 9.92 5.19
CA PRO A 44 7.50 11.38 5.07
C PRO A 44 6.94 11.91 3.74
N TYR A 45 6.25 11.08 2.95
CA TYR A 45 5.72 11.44 1.63
C TYR A 45 4.18 11.45 1.66
N PHE A 46 3.57 12.49 1.09
CA PHE A 46 2.13 12.70 1.15
C PHE A 46 1.60 13.29 -0.16
N MET A 47 0.35 12.94 -0.50
CA MET A 47 -0.51 13.76 -1.36
C MET A 47 -1.45 14.57 -0.48
N THR A 48 -1.48 15.87 -0.71
CA THR A 48 -2.36 16.83 -0.02
C THR A 48 -3.23 17.56 -1.04
N GLU A 49 -4.25 18.30 -0.59
CA GLU A 49 -5.02 19.21 -1.46
C GLU A 49 -4.13 20.22 -2.23
N ALA A 50 -2.97 20.57 -1.68
CA ALA A 50 -1.99 21.47 -2.31
C ALA A 50 -1.08 20.77 -3.33
N GLY A 51 -1.01 19.44 -3.29
CA GLY A 51 -0.18 18.59 -4.15
C GLY A 51 0.73 17.64 -3.38
N GLY A 52 1.57 16.91 -4.10
CA GLY A 52 2.56 16.01 -3.52
C GLY A 52 3.65 16.74 -2.75
N LEU A 53 4.00 16.23 -1.57
CA LEU A 53 4.93 16.89 -0.64
C LEU A 53 5.75 15.87 0.16
N VAL A 54 7.01 16.21 0.41
CA VAL A 54 7.84 15.58 1.44
C VAL A 54 7.79 16.41 2.72
N ASN A 55 7.35 15.82 3.84
CA ASN A 55 7.27 16.51 5.13
C ASN A 55 7.73 15.60 6.28
N ARG A 56 8.65 16.10 7.10
CA ARG A 56 9.16 15.42 8.32
C ARG A 56 8.85 16.17 9.62
N GLN A 57 8.12 17.26 9.52
CA GLN A 57 7.82 18.17 10.65
C GLN A 57 6.38 18.05 11.11
N ARG A 58 5.51 17.46 10.29
CA ARG A 58 4.08 17.25 10.56
C ARG A 58 3.66 15.80 10.39
N ILE A 59 2.56 15.46 11.03
CA ILE A 59 1.91 14.15 10.96
C ILE A 59 0.68 14.31 10.07
N PHE A 60 0.57 13.43 9.08
CA PHE A 60 -0.65 13.29 8.30
C PHE A 60 -1.68 12.52 9.12
N VAL A 61 -2.86 13.12 9.30
CA VAL A 61 -3.99 12.53 10.01
C VAL A 61 -5.07 12.21 9.00
N ASN A 62 -5.39 10.93 8.86
CA ASN A 62 -6.57 10.50 8.12
C ASN A 62 -7.71 10.27 9.12
N GLU A 63 -8.54 11.28 9.31
CA GLU A 63 -9.80 11.15 10.05
C GLU A 63 -10.79 10.37 9.19
N LEU A 64 -11.31 9.28 9.74
CA LEU A 64 -12.34 8.51 9.06
C LEU A 64 -13.71 9.19 9.21
N PRO A 65 -14.63 9.01 8.25
CA PRO A 65 -15.96 9.62 8.29
C PRO A 65 -16.73 9.28 9.57
N ASP A 66 -17.58 10.23 9.98
CA ASP A 66 -18.47 10.07 11.13
C ASP A 66 -19.32 8.79 11.03
N GLY A 67 -19.53 8.15 12.18
CA GLY A 67 -20.31 6.91 12.29
C GLY A 67 -19.49 5.63 12.16
N LEU A 68 -18.27 5.68 11.61
CA LEU A 68 -17.35 4.54 11.70
C LEU A 68 -16.81 4.42 13.13
N LYS A 69 -16.97 3.23 13.72
CA LYS A 69 -16.50 2.98 15.09
C LYS A 69 -15.32 2.03 15.05
N CYS A 70 -14.18 2.48 15.55
CA CYS A 70 -13.06 1.57 15.82
C CYS A 70 -13.46 0.64 16.98
N VAL A 71 -13.50 -0.67 16.69
CA VAL A 71 -13.89 -1.74 17.60
C VAL A 71 -12.71 -2.48 18.21
N GLY A 72 -11.50 -2.29 17.68
CA GLY A 72 -10.28 -2.85 18.26
C GLY A 72 -9.02 -2.49 17.47
N ILE A 73 -7.87 -2.62 18.11
CA ILE A 73 -6.55 -2.56 17.49
C ILE A 73 -5.85 -3.88 17.82
N ARG A 74 -5.28 -4.55 16.82
CA ARG A 74 -4.59 -5.83 16.98
C ARG A 74 -3.24 -5.80 16.29
N ARG A 75 -2.28 -6.50 16.88
CA ARG A 75 -0.96 -6.74 16.29
C ARG A 75 -0.89 -8.14 15.71
N TYR A 76 -0.11 -8.28 14.66
CA TYR A 76 0.19 -9.55 14.01
C TYR A 76 1.69 -9.63 13.76
N GLY A 77 2.32 -10.74 14.13
CA GLY A 77 3.66 -11.11 13.70
C GLY A 77 3.61 -12.10 12.54
N GLU A 78 4.78 -12.60 12.15
CA GLU A 78 4.92 -13.62 11.10
C GLU A 78 4.11 -14.90 11.39
N ASP A 79 4.07 -15.33 12.65
CA ASP A 79 3.43 -16.59 13.05
C ASP A 79 1.90 -16.55 13.07
N ASP A 80 1.29 -15.37 13.05
CA ASP A 80 -0.15 -15.23 13.22
C ASP A 80 -0.87 -14.28 12.26
N ILE A 81 -0.13 -13.68 11.32
CA ILE A 81 -0.68 -12.87 10.23
C ILE A 81 -1.72 -13.62 9.39
N ALA A 82 -1.65 -14.95 9.32
CA ALA A 82 -2.64 -15.79 8.64
C ALA A 82 -4.08 -15.62 9.19
N ARG A 83 -4.23 -15.10 10.42
CA ARG A 83 -5.55 -14.84 11.03
C ARG A 83 -6.15 -13.48 10.66
N VAL A 84 -5.43 -12.63 9.92
CA VAL A 84 -5.82 -11.22 9.72
C VAL A 84 -7.23 -11.05 9.15
N TYR A 85 -7.67 -11.88 8.21
CA TYR A 85 -9.04 -11.80 7.67
C TYR A 85 -10.09 -12.43 8.59
N SER A 86 -9.74 -13.53 9.27
CA SER A 86 -10.65 -14.21 10.20
C SER A 86 -11.02 -13.35 11.41
N ASP A 87 -10.08 -12.50 11.85
CA ASP A 87 -10.26 -11.58 12.96
C ASP A 87 -11.06 -10.32 12.59
N LEU A 88 -11.32 -10.06 11.30
CA LEU A 88 -12.07 -8.88 10.86
C LEU A 88 -13.52 -8.93 11.39
N PRO A 89 -14.07 -7.82 11.91
CA PRO A 89 -15.42 -7.78 12.44
C PRO A 89 -16.47 -8.06 11.35
N ALA A 90 -17.56 -8.75 11.71
CA ALA A 90 -18.68 -8.97 10.80
C ALA A 90 -19.31 -7.63 10.38
N GLY A 91 -19.56 -7.46 9.08
CA GLY A 91 -20.10 -6.20 8.53
C GLY A 91 -19.15 -5.01 8.67
N GLY A 92 -17.87 -5.25 8.95
CA GLY A 92 -16.84 -4.22 9.11
C GLY A 92 -15.66 -4.42 8.18
N PHE A 93 -14.58 -3.69 8.45
CA PHE A 93 -13.33 -3.74 7.70
C PHE A 93 -12.13 -3.54 8.63
N GLY A 94 -10.92 -3.76 8.10
CA GLY A 94 -9.67 -3.48 8.80
C GLY A 94 -8.79 -2.51 8.01
N VAL A 95 -8.07 -1.65 8.73
CA VAL A 95 -6.95 -0.88 8.20
C VAL A 95 -5.65 -1.42 8.76
N MET A 96 -4.78 -1.98 7.93
CA MET A 96 -3.51 -2.60 8.30
C MET A 96 -2.31 -1.74 7.90
N ILE A 97 -1.36 -1.59 8.80
CA ILE A 97 -0.05 -1.01 8.50
C ILE A 97 1.03 -2.05 8.84
N ALA A 98 1.96 -2.29 7.92
CA ALA A 98 3.11 -3.16 8.16
C ALA A 98 4.44 -2.43 7.87
N PRO A 99 5.54 -2.76 8.58
CA PRO A 99 6.88 -2.24 8.26
C PRO A 99 7.44 -2.85 6.98
N ALA A 100 7.92 -2.03 6.04
CA ALA A 100 8.56 -2.54 4.82
C ALA A 100 9.73 -3.47 5.17
N SER A 101 9.87 -4.53 4.38
CA SER A 101 10.91 -5.58 4.52
C SER A 101 10.91 -6.35 5.86
N SER A 102 9.90 -6.17 6.72
CA SER A 102 9.72 -6.99 7.93
C SER A 102 9.24 -8.40 7.61
N ARG A 103 9.46 -9.35 8.53
CA ARG A 103 9.01 -10.74 8.32
C ARG A 103 7.50 -10.87 8.15
N VAL A 104 6.73 -10.11 8.94
CA VAL A 104 5.27 -10.04 8.80
C VAL A 104 4.84 -9.50 7.43
N HIS A 105 5.52 -8.48 6.90
CA HIS A 105 5.24 -7.94 5.58
C HIS A 105 5.49 -8.97 4.48
N LEU A 106 6.66 -9.63 4.50
CA LEU A 106 7.02 -10.63 3.50
C LEU A 106 6.10 -11.87 3.58
N SER A 107 5.78 -12.32 4.80
CA SER A 107 4.84 -13.42 5.02
C SER A 107 3.44 -13.08 4.51
N PHE A 108 2.92 -11.88 4.83
CA PHE A 108 1.63 -11.41 4.31
C PHE A 108 1.60 -11.38 2.78
N ALA A 109 2.60 -10.74 2.17
CA ALA A 109 2.65 -10.56 0.72
C ALA A 109 2.70 -11.89 -0.05
N LEU A 110 3.43 -12.88 0.46
CA LEU A 110 3.53 -14.20 -0.16
C LEU A 110 2.27 -15.05 0.04
N ASN A 111 1.64 -14.95 1.20
CA ASN A 111 0.68 -15.98 1.62
C ASN A 111 -0.76 -15.47 1.75
N ALA A 112 -1.02 -14.16 1.70
CA ALA A 112 -2.34 -13.56 1.88
C ALA A 112 -3.46 -14.26 1.07
N PRO A 113 -3.29 -14.56 -0.24
CA PRO A 113 -4.32 -15.25 -1.02
C PRO A 113 -4.69 -16.64 -0.51
N THR A 114 -3.85 -17.28 0.30
CA THR A 114 -4.06 -18.63 0.86
C THR A 114 -4.66 -18.60 2.26
N TYR A 115 -4.77 -17.43 2.89
CA TYR A 115 -5.30 -17.30 4.24
C TYR A 115 -6.80 -17.58 4.29
N GLU A 116 -7.25 -18.11 5.44
CA GLU A 116 -8.67 -18.35 5.67
C GLU A 116 -9.44 -17.03 5.56
N ARG A 117 -10.59 -17.06 4.87
CA ARG A 117 -11.47 -15.88 4.67
C ARG A 117 -10.84 -14.73 3.89
N PHE A 118 -9.77 -14.99 3.14
CA PHE A 118 -9.21 -14.03 2.18
C PHE A 118 -10.30 -13.39 1.32
N ALA A 119 -10.23 -12.07 1.19
CA ALA A 119 -11.15 -11.25 0.39
C ALA A 119 -12.66 -11.35 0.73
N ILE A 120 -13.05 -11.94 1.87
CA ILE A 120 -14.46 -11.95 2.32
C ILE A 120 -14.87 -10.59 2.91
N ARG A 121 -13.93 -9.87 3.52
CA ARG A 121 -14.16 -8.54 4.13
C ARG A 121 -13.03 -7.59 3.73
N PRO A 122 -13.29 -6.27 3.60
CA PRO A 122 -12.27 -5.33 3.19
C PRO A 122 -11.12 -5.27 4.20
N LEU A 123 -9.91 -5.48 3.69
CA LEU A 123 -8.67 -5.18 4.38
C LEU A 123 -7.90 -4.20 3.50
N ILE A 124 -7.75 -2.97 3.98
CA ILE A 124 -7.01 -1.91 3.29
C ILE A 124 -5.85 -1.42 4.16
N GLY A 125 -4.88 -0.73 3.59
CA GLY A 125 -3.89 0.01 4.33
C GLY A 125 -2.59 0.10 3.57
N TRP A 126 -1.44 0.11 4.26
CA TRP A 126 -0.18 0.36 3.58
C TRP A 126 1.05 -0.25 4.24
N ILE A 127 2.11 -0.33 3.43
CA ILE A 127 3.45 -0.65 3.89
C ILE A 127 4.16 0.66 4.25
N SER A 128 4.48 0.82 5.54
CA SER A 128 5.26 1.95 6.05
C SER A 128 6.70 1.90 5.56
N GLY A 129 7.33 3.06 5.44
CA GLY A 129 8.66 3.23 4.90
C GLY A 129 9.47 4.27 5.65
N VAL A 130 10.54 4.72 5.01
CA VAL A 130 11.40 5.80 5.47
C VAL A 130 11.62 6.77 4.31
N HIS A 131 12.32 7.87 4.54
CA HIS A 131 12.75 8.69 3.42
C HIS A 131 13.71 7.92 2.51
N LEU A 132 13.67 8.18 1.21
CA LEU A 132 14.45 7.42 0.23
C LEU A 132 15.99 7.52 0.45
N SER A 133 16.47 8.64 1.00
CA SER A 133 17.90 8.79 1.35
C SER A 133 18.37 7.89 2.51
N GLU A 134 17.42 7.32 3.25
CA GLU A 134 17.61 6.47 4.44
C GLU A 134 17.33 4.99 4.15
N LEU A 135 17.05 4.63 2.90
CA LEU A 135 16.92 3.23 2.48
C LEU A 135 18.19 2.44 2.85
N GLY A 136 17.99 1.30 3.50
CA GLY A 136 19.07 0.47 4.02
C GLY A 136 19.81 1.04 5.24
N LYS A 137 19.41 2.21 5.75
CA LYS A 137 20.03 2.86 6.93
C LYS A 137 19.06 2.96 8.11
N ALA A 138 17.80 3.26 7.84
CA ALA A 138 16.74 3.33 8.83
C ALA A 138 15.73 2.18 8.64
N THR A 139 15.16 1.72 9.75
CA THR A 139 14.17 0.64 9.76
C THR A 139 12.78 1.25 9.79
N PRO A 140 11.92 1.00 8.78
CA PRO A 140 10.51 1.38 8.82
C PRO A 140 9.82 0.87 10.07
N LYS A 141 8.87 1.63 10.60
CA LYS A 141 8.12 1.28 11.82
C LYS A 141 6.63 1.51 11.66
N VAL A 142 5.89 0.74 12.44
CA VAL A 142 4.48 0.99 12.71
C VAL A 142 4.29 1.21 14.21
N PHE A 143 3.19 1.84 14.57
CA PHE A 143 2.88 2.14 15.96
C PHE A 143 1.50 1.61 16.33
N ASP A 144 1.43 1.00 17.51
CA ASP A 144 0.18 0.73 18.20
C ASP A 144 -0.04 1.82 19.25
N GLY A 145 -0.99 2.71 18.98
CA GLY A 145 -1.31 3.83 19.86
C GLY A 145 -1.86 3.41 21.22
N THR A 146 -2.39 2.19 21.40
CA THR A 146 -2.91 1.76 22.70
C THR A 146 -1.80 1.62 23.74
N SER A 147 -0.61 1.21 23.31
CA SER A 147 0.58 1.11 24.16
C SER A 147 1.59 2.23 23.91
N ALA A 148 1.46 2.96 22.79
CA ALA A 148 2.45 3.89 22.23
C ALA A 148 3.80 3.22 21.89
N GLU A 149 3.75 1.97 21.45
CA GLU A 149 4.96 1.21 21.07
C GLU A 149 5.24 1.29 19.57
N ALA A 150 6.51 1.47 19.23
CA ALA A 150 7.02 1.36 17.87
C ALA A 150 7.43 -0.09 17.59
N LEU A 151 6.99 -0.64 16.46
CA LEU A 151 7.17 -2.03 16.07
C LEU A 151 7.77 -2.08 14.67
N ASP A 152 8.71 -3.00 14.43
CA ASP A 152 9.36 -3.19 13.12
C ASP A 152 9.28 -4.63 12.60
N GLN A 153 8.69 -5.56 13.35
CA GLN A 153 8.44 -6.94 12.93
C GLN A 153 6.98 -7.38 13.07
N GLN A 154 6.08 -6.44 13.38
CA GLN A 154 4.66 -6.70 13.52
C GLN A 154 3.85 -5.70 12.69
N ALA A 155 2.75 -6.18 12.11
CA ALA A 155 1.73 -5.34 11.51
C ALA A 155 0.73 -4.94 12.59
N VAL A 156 0.11 -3.76 12.43
CA VAL A 156 -0.97 -3.29 13.31
C VAL A 156 -2.21 -3.07 12.47
N VAL A 157 -3.33 -3.64 12.92
CA VAL A 157 -4.64 -3.53 12.26
C VAL A 157 -5.60 -2.83 13.19
N MET A 158 -6.21 -1.74 12.70
CA MET A 158 -7.36 -1.12 13.34
C MET A 158 -8.64 -1.66 12.70
N HIS A 159 -9.52 -2.24 13.51
CA HIS A 159 -10.79 -2.81 13.10
C HIS A 159 -11.92 -1.81 13.24
N PHE A 160 -12.76 -1.72 12.22
CA PHE A 160 -13.91 -0.81 12.18
C PHE A 160 -15.21 -1.56 11.96
N SER A 161 -16.26 -1.17 12.70
CA SER A 161 -17.64 -1.51 12.35
C SER A 161 -18.24 -0.41 11.49
N VAL A 162 -18.98 -0.81 10.46
CA VAL A 162 -19.73 0.09 9.57
C VAL A 162 -21.17 0.24 10.08
N PRO A 163 -21.78 1.43 10.02
CA PRO A 163 -23.18 1.63 10.37
C PRO A 163 -24.15 0.72 9.61
N SER A 164 -25.27 0.37 10.24
CA SER A 164 -26.32 -0.41 9.58
C SER A 164 -26.84 0.32 8.34
N GLY A 165 -27.01 -0.40 7.25
CA GLY A 165 -27.40 0.17 5.95
C GLY A 165 -26.27 0.90 5.24
N SER A 166 -25.01 0.71 5.65
CA SER A 166 -23.83 1.14 4.89
C SER A 166 -22.90 -0.03 4.60
N VAL A 167 -22.06 0.10 3.57
CA VAL A 167 -21.08 -0.89 3.13
C VAL A 167 -19.74 -0.20 2.92
N ALA A 168 -18.66 -0.84 3.36
CA ALA A 168 -17.30 -0.42 3.04
C ALA A 168 -16.87 -1.11 1.74
N GLU A 169 -16.46 -0.32 0.75
CA GLU A 169 -16.05 -0.82 -0.57
C GLU A 169 -14.60 -0.45 -0.83
N LEU A 170 -13.81 -1.45 -1.21
CA LEU A 170 -12.41 -1.28 -1.55
C LEU A 170 -12.30 -1.10 -3.06
N GLY A 171 -11.57 -0.08 -3.49
CA GLY A 171 -11.15 0.08 -4.87
C GLY A 171 -9.64 0.14 -5.03
N ILE A 172 -9.18 -0.30 -6.20
CA ILE A 172 -7.79 -0.24 -6.64
C ILE A 172 -7.80 0.50 -7.97
N LEU A 173 -7.09 1.62 -8.03
CA LEU A 173 -6.81 2.30 -9.27
C LEU A 173 -5.45 1.82 -9.78
N ASN A 174 -5.48 0.99 -10.82
CA ASN A 174 -4.31 0.55 -11.57
C ASN A 174 -4.43 1.04 -13.01
N ILE A 175 -3.50 1.90 -13.44
CA ILE A 175 -3.47 2.44 -14.80
C ILE A 175 -2.61 1.59 -15.75
N PHE A 176 -1.90 0.58 -15.23
CA PHE A 176 -1.02 -0.27 -16.02
C PHE A 176 -1.80 -1.45 -16.62
N GLN A 177 -1.51 -1.73 -17.89
CA GLN A 177 -2.05 -2.86 -18.63
C GLN A 177 -0.93 -3.75 -19.13
N GLU A 178 -1.23 -5.03 -19.36
CA GLU A 178 -0.29 -5.96 -20.00
C GLU A 178 0.17 -5.42 -21.36
N GLY A 179 1.49 -5.40 -21.57
CA GLY A 179 2.08 -5.07 -22.85
C GLY A 179 2.06 -6.20 -23.86
N GLU A 180 2.49 -5.89 -25.08
CA GLU A 180 2.63 -6.84 -26.18
C GLU A 180 3.96 -7.62 -26.15
N GLY A 181 4.76 -7.42 -25.11
CA GLY A 181 6.04 -8.10 -24.90
C GLY A 181 5.89 -9.59 -24.61
N PRO A 182 7.00 -10.34 -24.55
CA PRO A 182 6.97 -11.79 -24.30
C PRO A 182 6.36 -12.13 -22.94
N VAL A 183 5.80 -13.33 -22.82
CA VAL A 183 5.33 -13.86 -21.53
C VAL A 183 6.54 -14.23 -20.67
N ILE A 184 6.54 -13.77 -19.43
CA ILE A 184 7.52 -14.14 -18.41
C ILE A 184 6.83 -15.01 -17.37
N THR A 185 7.37 -16.21 -17.10
CA THR A 185 6.91 -17.10 -16.04
C THR A 185 8.07 -17.44 -15.11
N PHE A 186 7.76 -17.56 -13.82
CA PHE A 186 8.75 -17.79 -12.77
C PHE A 186 8.69 -19.24 -12.29
N PRO A 187 9.83 -19.88 -12.00
CA PRO A 187 9.87 -21.28 -11.55
C PRO A 187 9.57 -21.45 -10.06
N ALA A 188 9.51 -20.35 -9.29
CA ALA A 188 9.23 -20.37 -7.87
C ALA A 188 8.63 -19.03 -7.41
N ASN A 189 7.90 -19.07 -6.29
CA ASN A 189 7.44 -17.86 -5.61
C ASN A 189 8.62 -17.11 -4.99
N GLY A 190 8.59 -15.77 -5.00
CA GLY A 190 9.59 -15.00 -4.26
C GLY A 190 9.70 -13.53 -4.66
N PHE A 191 10.58 -12.82 -3.97
CA PHE A 191 10.88 -11.40 -4.23
C PHE A 191 12.11 -11.21 -5.12
N ALA A 192 12.69 -12.30 -5.63
CA ALA A 192 13.84 -12.25 -6.51
C ALA A 192 13.83 -13.43 -7.49
N ALA A 193 14.45 -13.25 -8.66
CA ALA A 193 14.61 -14.28 -9.66
C ALA A 193 15.92 -14.10 -10.43
N THR A 194 16.54 -15.23 -10.81
CA THR A 194 17.68 -15.27 -11.73
C THR A 194 17.23 -15.81 -13.08
N ASP A 195 16.83 -17.08 -13.11
CA ASP A 195 16.45 -17.82 -14.29
C ASP A 195 14.92 -17.94 -14.34
N VAL A 196 14.35 -17.55 -15.47
CA VAL A 196 12.91 -17.53 -15.73
C VAL A 196 12.64 -18.13 -17.11
N GLU A 197 11.38 -18.37 -17.43
CA GLU A 197 10.98 -18.71 -18.79
C GLU A 197 10.44 -17.45 -19.50
N ILE A 198 10.95 -17.19 -20.69
CA ILE A 198 10.51 -16.09 -21.57
C ILE A 198 10.00 -16.72 -22.87
N ASP A 199 8.69 -16.61 -23.12
CA ASP A 199 7.97 -17.35 -24.18
C ASP A 199 8.31 -18.86 -24.18
N GLY A 200 8.35 -19.45 -22.98
CA GLY A 200 8.64 -20.87 -22.77
C GLY A 200 10.11 -21.27 -22.97
N ARG A 201 11.04 -20.30 -23.07
CA ARG A 201 12.48 -20.56 -23.17
C ARG A 201 13.20 -20.13 -21.89
N PRO A 202 14.01 -21.00 -21.27
CA PRO A 202 14.83 -20.62 -20.11
C PRO A 202 15.81 -19.50 -20.47
N ARG A 203 15.80 -18.43 -19.65
CA ARG A 203 16.64 -17.24 -19.82
C ARG A 203 16.97 -16.64 -18.46
N ASN A 204 18.17 -16.06 -18.33
CA ASN A 204 18.47 -15.18 -17.21
C ASN A 204 17.71 -13.84 -17.38
N LEU A 205 16.95 -13.44 -16.36
CA LEU A 205 16.09 -12.26 -16.42
C LEU A 205 16.90 -10.96 -16.44
N ALA A 206 17.96 -10.85 -15.64
CA ALA A 206 18.79 -9.64 -15.62
C ALA A 206 19.45 -9.39 -16.98
N GLN A 207 19.97 -10.44 -17.61
CA GLN A 207 20.52 -10.38 -18.96
C GLN A 207 19.44 -9.96 -19.97
N PHE A 208 18.24 -10.55 -19.91
CA PHE A 208 17.14 -10.20 -20.81
C PHE A 208 16.75 -8.72 -20.69
N ILE A 209 16.63 -8.20 -19.47
CA ILE A 209 16.34 -6.77 -19.23
C ILE A 209 17.42 -5.88 -19.87
N HIS A 210 18.69 -6.25 -19.72
CA HIS A 210 19.80 -5.49 -20.31
C HIS A 210 19.78 -5.51 -21.84
N GLU A 211 19.64 -6.69 -22.44
CA GLU A 211 19.64 -6.87 -23.90
C GLU A 211 18.49 -6.16 -24.59
N THR A 212 17.32 -6.14 -23.96
CA THR A 212 16.10 -5.54 -24.53
C THR A 212 15.94 -4.06 -24.18
N GLY A 213 16.72 -3.55 -23.23
CA GLY A 213 16.53 -2.19 -22.71
C GLY A 213 15.18 -2.00 -22.02
N LEU A 214 14.64 -3.06 -21.41
CA LEU A 214 13.34 -3.05 -20.75
C LEU A 214 13.30 -1.97 -19.65
N ASP A 215 12.30 -1.09 -19.70
CA ASP A 215 12.15 0.01 -18.75
C ASP A 215 11.63 -0.50 -17.39
N THR A 216 12.53 -0.60 -16.41
CA THR A 216 12.21 -1.11 -15.08
C THR A 216 11.39 -0.16 -14.21
N ARG A 217 11.07 1.05 -14.69
CA ARG A 217 10.09 1.94 -14.05
C ARG A 217 8.65 1.48 -14.26
N LEU A 218 8.42 0.66 -15.30
CA LEU A 218 7.14 0.05 -15.59
C LEU A 218 7.08 -1.35 -14.94
N PRO A 219 5.96 -1.73 -14.30
CA PRO A 219 5.87 -3.01 -13.61
C PRO A 219 5.75 -4.17 -14.59
N LEU A 220 5.94 -5.38 -14.07
CA LEU A 220 5.30 -6.56 -14.64
C LEU A 220 3.82 -6.57 -14.25
N VAL A 221 2.94 -6.92 -15.17
CA VAL A 221 1.49 -7.02 -14.97
C VAL A 221 1.07 -8.46 -15.21
N ALA A 222 0.21 -8.97 -14.33
CA ALA A 222 -0.44 -10.26 -14.52
C ALA A 222 -1.94 -10.15 -14.20
N ASP A 223 -2.74 -10.90 -14.96
CA ASP A 223 -4.16 -11.08 -14.72
C ASP A 223 -4.41 -12.14 -13.63
N TYR A 224 -4.92 -11.69 -12.49
CA TYR A 224 -5.43 -12.53 -11.41
C TYR A 224 -6.96 -12.52 -11.45
N CYS A 225 -7.56 -13.50 -12.12
CA CYS A 225 -9.01 -13.70 -12.16
C CYS A 225 -9.81 -12.46 -12.65
N GLY A 226 -9.28 -11.74 -13.63
CA GLY A 226 -9.84 -10.51 -14.21
C GLY A 226 -9.28 -9.21 -13.62
N ALA A 227 -8.33 -9.27 -12.69
CA ALA A 227 -7.71 -8.10 -12.08
C ALA A 227 -6.22 -8.00 -12.44
N ASN A 228 -5.82 -6.86 -13.02
CA ASN A 228 -4.42 -6.56 -13.31
C ASN A 228 -3.67 -6.25 -12.01
N ILE A 229 -2.72 -7.10 -11.65
CA ILE A 229 -1.84 -6.92 -10.49
C ILE A 229 -0.42 -6.64 -10.96
N ASN A 230 0.20 -5.63 -10.35
CA ASN A 230 1.53 -5.18 -10.70
C ASN A 230 2.58 -5.83 -9.79
N VAL A 231 3.73 -6.15 -10.37
CA VAL A 231 4.96 -6.49 -9.67
C VAL A 231 6.06 -5.54 -10.13
N SER A 232 6.44 -4.61 -9.26
CA SER A 232 7.42 -3.57 -9.57
C SER A 232 8.85 -4.04 -9.32
N PHE A 233 9.76 -3.64 -10.20
CA PHE A 233 11.19 -3.92 -10.05
C PHE A 233 11.81 -3.09 -8.92
N GLN A 234 12.59 -3.74 -8.07
CA GLN A 234 13.37 -3.09 -7.01
C GLN A 234 14.81 -2.85 -7.44
N ALA A 235 15.47 -3.88 -7.97
CA ALA A 235 16.87 -3.80 -8.38
C ALA A 235 17.17 -4.84 -9.47
N VAL A 236 18.17 -4.53 -10.30
CA VAL A 236 18.73 -5.45 -11.29
C VAL A 236 20.24 -5.53 -11.08
N ASP A 237 20.72 -6.66 -10.56
CA ASP A 237 22.14 -6.93 -10.38
C ASP A 237 22.67 -7.75 -11.57
N GLN A 238 23.24 -7.04 -12.55
CA GLN A 238 23.82 -7.65 -13.75
C GLN A 238 25.00 -8.59 -13.45
N LYS A 239 25.72 -8.36 -12.35
CA LYS A 239 26.89 -9.18 -12.01
C LYS A 239 26.45 -10.52 -11.41
N LYS A 240 25.39 -10.50 -10.60
CA LYS A 240 24.80 -11.72 -10.03
C LYS A 240 23.80 -12.40 -10.97
N GLY A 241 23.33 -11.69 -11.99
CA GLY A 241 22.24 -12.17 -12.84
C GLY A 241 20.90 -12.20 -12.11
N GLU A 242 20.72 -11.39 -11.06
CA GLU A 242 19.55 -11.42 -10.18
C GLU A 242 18.69 -10.16 -10.35
N VAL A 243 17.38 -10.33 -10.34
CA VAL A 243 16.39 -9.26 -10.33
C VAL A 243 15.56 -9.37 -9.06
N GLN A 244 15.38 -8.24 -8.37
CA GLN A 244 14.60 -8.13 -7.14
C GLN A 244 13.32 -7.32 -7.39
N PHE A 245 12.27 -7.62 -6.63
CA PHE A 245 10.93 -7.05 -6.78
C PHE A 245 10.40 -6.51 -5.45
N TYR A 246 9.53 -5.50 -5.52
CA TYR A 246 8.86 -4.94 -4.34
C TYR A 246 7.66 -5.79 -3.86
N ALA A 247 7.07 -6.57 -4.75
CA ALA A 247 6.03 -7.56 -4.47
C ALA A 247 6.50 -8.94 -4.98
N PRO A 248 5.98 -10.04 -4.43
CA PRO A 248 6.41 -11.35 -4.86
C PRO A 248 5.86 -11.70 -6.25
N VAL A 249 6.69 -12.39 -7.03
CA VAL A 249 6.23 -13.17 -8.17
C VAL A 249 5.78 -14.55 -7.69
N PHE A 250 4.91 -15.18 -8.47
CA PHE A 250 4.31 -16.48 -8.17
C PHE A 250 4.57 -17.48 -9.30
N GLU A 251 4.88 -18.71 -8.92
CA GLU A 251 5.11 -19.83 -9.81
C GLU A 251 3.89 -20.08 -10.70
N GLY A 252 4.15 -20.31 -11.99
CA GLY A 252 3.10 -20.62 -12.97
C GLY A 252 2.20 -19.44 -13.37
N VAL A 253 2.34 -18.28 -12.73
CA VAL A 253 1.65 -17.05 -13.17
C VAL A 253 2.37 -16.45 -14.37
N ARG A 254 1.59 -16.06 -15.38
CA ARG A 254 2.08 -15.41 -16.59
C ARG A 254 2.10 -13.90 -16.38
N TYR A 255 3.27 -13.31 -16.53
CA TYR A 255 3.46 -11.86 -16.45
C TYR A 255 3.84 -11.30 -17.82
N ARG A 256 3.47 -10.05 -18.06
CA ARG A 256 4.00 -9.25 -19.16
C ARG A 256 4.51 -7.92 -18.64
N HIS A 257 5.53 -7.37 -19.27
CA HIS A 257 5.93 -6.00 -19.00
C HIS A 257 4.81 -5.03 -19.41
N ALA A 258 4.56 -4.01 -18.59
CA ALA A 258 3.43 -3.10 -18.81
C ALA A 258 3.57 -2.28 -20.09
N GLN A 259 2.44 -1.88 -20.67
CA GLN A 259 2.44 -0.87 -21.72
C GLN A 259 3.00 0.47 -21.21
N PRO A 260 3.73 1.23 -22.03
CA PRO A 260 4.16 2.58 -21.67
C PRO A 260 2.96 3.49 -21.39
N VAL A 261 3.05 4.26 -20.30
CA VAL A 261 2.08 5.31 -19.95
C VAL A 261 2.67 6.66 -20.36
N ALA A 262 2.01 7.36 -21.27
CA ALA A 262 2.54 8.61 -21.84
C ALA A 262 2.51 9.78 -20.84
N ASP A 263 1.36 10.04 -20.22
CA ASP A 263 1.21 11.00 -19.13
C ASP A 263 0.46 10.34 -17.99
N TYR A 264 1.22 9.98 -16.95
CA TYR A 264 0.67 9.32 -15.78
C TYR A 264 -0.46 10.13 -15.13
N VAL A 265 -0.31 11.44 -14.99
CA VAL A 265 -1.31 12.24 -14.25
C VAL A 265 -2.58 12.36 -15.06
N ALA A 266 -2.47 12.58 -16.38
CA ALA A 266 -3.64 12.58 -17.25
C ALA A 266 -4.36 11.22 -17.24
N GLU A 267 -3.62 10.12 -17.30
CA GLU A 267 -4.19 8.77 -17.25
C GLU A 267 -4.82 8.47 -15.89
N PHE A 268 -4.15 8.84 -14.80
CA PHE A 268 -4.64 8.69 -13.44
C PHE A 268 -5.93 9.50 -13.22
N ASP A 269 -5.93 10.78 -13.59
CA ASP A 269 -7.09 11.66 -13.46
C ASP A 269 -8.27 11.16 -14.29
N SER A 270 -8.02 10.63 -15.49
CA SER A 270 -9.06 10.07 -16.37
C SER A 270 -9.67 8.78 -15.82
N ASN A 271 -8.94 8.04 -15.00
CA ASN A 271 -9.38 6.80 -14.37
C ASN A 271 -9.78 6.97 -12.89
N LEU A 272 -9.83 8.21 -12.37
CA LEU A 272 -10.29 8.45 -11.01
C LEU A 272 -11.69 7.87 -10.79
N PRO A 273 -11.95 7.30 -9.60
CA PRO A 273 -13.27 6.77 -9.29
C PRO A 273 -14.31 7.90 -9.28
N LYS A 274 -15.50 7.59 -9.79
CA LYS A 274 -16.68 8.44 -9.57
C LYS A 274 -16.98 8.48 -8.07
N GLY A 275 -17.38 9.63 -7.55
CA GLY A 275 -17.70 9.78 -6.12
C GLY A 275 -16.46 9.89 -5.22
N ILE A 276 -15.43 10.60 -5.69
CA ILE A 276 -14.18 10.86 -4.95
C ILE A 276 -14.43 11.51 -3.58
N ASP A 277 -15.54 12.24 -3.44
CA ASP A 277 -16.04 12.85 -2.22
C ASP A 277 -16.46 11.84 -1.14
N ARG A 278 -16.60 10.56 -1.50
CA ARG A 278 -16.97 9.46 -0.60
C ARG A 278 -15.79 8.63 -0.13
N ILE A 279 -14.57 8.98 -0.54
CA ILE A 279 -13.35 8.27 -0.11
C ILE A 279 -13.12 8.57 1.37
N ALA A 280 -13.18 7.52 2.18
CA ALA A 280 -12.90 7.55 3.60
C ALA A 280 -11.39 7.46 3.90
N PHE A 281 -10.66 6.74 3.05
CA PHE A 281 -9.22 6.52 3.18
C PHE A 281 -8.64 6.23 1.80
N SER A 282 -7.44 6.75 1.53
CA SER A 282 -6.64 6.35 0.37
C SER A 282 -5.14 6.40 0.68
N CYS A 283 -4.39 5.60 -0.06
CA CYS A 283 -2.93 5.65 -0.10
C CYS A 283 -2.44 5.31 -1.51
N ASN A 284 -1.24 5.78 -1.85
CA ASN A 284 -0.71 5.68 -3.22
C ASN A 284 0.77 5.30 -3.17
N CYS A 285 1.25 4.47 -4.10
CA CYS A 285 2.61 3.98 -4.11
C CYS A 285 3.66 5.09 -4.26
N ILE A 286 4.78 4.96 -3.53
CA ILE A 286 5.99 5.79 -3.70
C ILE A 286 6.54 5.72 -5.12
N LEU A 287 6.38 4.59 -5.80
CA LEU A 287 6.82 4.45 -7.19
C LEU A 287 6.01 5.33 -8.13
N ASN A 288 4.71 5.54 -7.87
CA ASN A 288 3.91 6.50 -8.63
C ASN A 288 4.38 7.93 -8.34
N TYR A 289 4.65 8.27 -7.08
CA TYR A 289 5.19 9.58 -6.72
C TYR A 289 6.50 9.91 -7.44
N LEU A 290 7.42 8.95 -7.50
CA LEU A 290 8.74 9.11 -8.11
C LEU A 290 8.71 9.08 -9.64
N HIS A 291 8.10 8.05 -10.22
CA HIS A 291 8.14 7.85 -11.67
C HIS A 291 7.27 8.85 -12.43
N SER A 292 6.28 9.44 -11.76
CA SER A 292 5.33 10.38 -12.34
C SER A 292 5.57 11.82 -11.91
N GLY A 293 6.60 12.06 -11.08
CA GLY A 293 6.99 13.38 -10.59
C GLY A 293 5.84 14.09 -9.88
N LEU A 294 5.21 13.44 -8.90
CA LEU A 294 4.02 13.98 -8.23
C LEU A 294 4.33 15.11 -7.23
N GLU A 295 5.60 15.36 -6.91
CA GLU A 295 5.99 16.49 -6.06
C GLU A 295 5.51 17.83 -6.64
N GLY A 296 4.74 18.58 -5.87
CA GLY A 296 4.09 19.83 -6.29
C GLY A 296 2.91 19.65 -7.27
N ARG A 297 2.62 18.44 -7.76
CA ARG A 297 1.46 18.15 -8.62
C ARG A 297 0.27 17.67 -7.80
N LYS A 298 -0.93 17.84 -8.33
CA LYS A 298 -2.18 17.36 -7.74
C LYS A 298 -2.68 16.13 -8.50
N THR A 299 -3.44 15.28 -7.81
CA THR A 299 -4.11 14.08 -8.36
C THR A 299 -5.60 14.16 -8.05
N GLY A 300 -6.28 15.12 -8.67
CA GLY A 300 -7.66 15.47 -8.34
C GLY A 300 -7.88 15.75 -6.85
N GLY A 301 -8.91 15.14 -6.27
CA GLY A 301 -9.26 15.21 -4.84
C GLY A 301 -8.67 14.08 -3.99
N ILE A 302 -7.73 13.28 -4.52
CA ILE A 302 -7.11 12.20 -3.76
C ILE A 302 -6.02 12.76 -2.84
N VAL A 303 -6.14 12.46 -1.56
CA VAL A 303 -5.16 12.79 -0.52
C VAL A 303 -4.81 11.55 0.29
N GLY A 304 -3.64 11.53 0.91
CA GLY A 304 -3.20 10.40 1.71
C GLY A 304 -1.68 10.24 1.75
N PRO A 305 -1.19 9.27 2.54
CA PRO A 305 0.22 8.92 2.54
C PRO A 305 0.64 8.30 1.20
N ILE A 306 1.89 8.57 0.83
CA ILE A 306 2.59 7.94 -0.30
C ILE A 306 3.49 6.83 0.23
N THR A 307 3.18 5.57 -0.05
CA THR A 307 3.61 4.43 0.77
C THR A 307 4.52 3.47 0.01
N PHE A 308 5.19 2.56 0.71
CA PHE A 308 6.12 1.59 0.09
C PHE A 308 5.40 0.40 -0.58
N GLY A 309 4.08 0.46 -0.62
CA GLY A 309 3.18 -0.57 -1.04
C GLY A 309 1.82 -0.32 -0.41
N GLU A 310 0.80 -0.81 -1.08
CA GLU A 310 -0.59 -0.68 -0.69
C GLU A 310 -1.08 -2.05 -0.26
N ILE A 311 -1.93 -2.07 0.75
CA ILE A 311 -2.67 -3.25 1.13
C ILE A 311 -4.08 -3.05 0.62
N ALA A 312 -4.52 -3.92 -0.28
CA ALA A 312 -5.89 -3.96 -0.76
C ALA A 312 -6.24 -5.42 -1.04
N TYR A 313 -6.76 -6.07 0.00
CA TYR A 313 -6.79 -7.52 0.17
C TYR A 313 -5.40 -8.16 0.21
N GLN A 314 -4.48 -7.84 -0.69
CA GLN A 314 -3.10 -8.33 -0.71
C GLN A 314 -2.13 -7.17 -0.89
N LEU A 315 -0.82 -7.44 -0.90
CA LEU A 315 0.18 -6.43 -1.26
C LEU A 315 0.02 -6.03 -2.73
N LEU A 316 0.00 -4.74 -3.00
CA LEU A 316 0.04 -4.14 -4.33
C LEU A 316 1.18 -3.13 -4.41
N ASN A 317 1.66 -2.87 -5.62
CA ASN A 317 2.61 -1.81 -5.93
C ASN A 317 2.16 -1.02 -7.17
N GLN A 318 2.62 0.23 -7.30
CA GLN A 318 2.29 1.10 -8.43
C GLN A 318 0.79 1.22 -8.69
N THR A 319 -0.01 1.34 -7.62
CA THR A 319 -1.46 1.57 -7.71
C THR A 319 -1.87 2.74 -6.81
N MET A 320 -3.17 2.94 -6.65
CA MET A 320 -3.71 3.65 -5.50
C MET A 320 -4.81 2.76 -4.93
N ALA A 321 -4.77 2.52 -3.63
CA ALA A 321 -5.85 1.84 -2.91
C ALA A 321 -6.72 2.88 -2.21
N TYR A 322 -8.04 2.71 -2.28
CA TYR A 322 -8.99 3.59 -1.60
C TYR A 322 -10.16 2.80 -1.03
N LEU A 323 -10.78 3.37 0.00
CA LEU A 323 -11.98 2.85 0.65
C LEU A 323 -13.09 3.88 0.55
N THR A 324 -14.27 3.49 0.09
CA THR A 324 -15.48 4.30 0.18
C THR A 324 -16.45 3.69 1.20
N ILE A 325 -17.29 4.54 1.79
CA ILE A 325 -18.42 4.11 2.61
C ILE A 325 -19.70 4.49 1.88
N GLU A 326 -20.45 3.50 1.41
CA GLU A 326 -21.67 3.71 0.64
C GLU A 326 -22.91 3.36 1.45
N SER A 327 -24.01 4.09 1.22
CA SER A 327 -25.31 3.66 1.72
C SER A 327 -25.81 2.45 0.93
N ALA A 328 -26.13 1.36 1.62
CA ALA A 328 -26.62 0.10 1.02
C ALA A 328 -27.94 0.25 0.23
N ARG A 329 -28.63 1.39 0.35
CA ARG A 329 -29.85 1.74 -0.41
C ARG A 329 -29.57 2.38 -1.78
N ALA A 330 -28.31 2.67 -2.11
CA ALA A 330 -27.92 3.33 -3.35
C ALA A 330 -27.46 2.37 -4.47
N ARG A 331 -27.59 1.06 -4.25
CA ARG A 331 -27.33 0.00 -5.24
C ARG A 331 -28.65 -0.55 -5.78
#